data_AF-A0A923I8S4-F1
#
_entry.id   AF-A0A923I8S4-F1
#
_cell.length_a   1.000
_cell.length_b   1.000
_cell.length_c   1.000
_cell.angle_alpha   90.00
_cell.angle_beta   90.00
_cell.angle_gamma   90.00
#
_symmetry.space_group_name_H-M   'P 1'
#
loop_
_entity.id
_entity.type
_entity.pdbx_description
1 polymer ?
#
loop_
_entity_poly.entity_id
_entity_poly.type
_entity_poly.pdbx_seq_one_letter_code
_entity_poly.pdbx_strand_id
1 'polypeptide(L)'
;MRRIHRQAHRSGALRSGGRVVPRGGGGVKILIVDDDQAARYLTASIVRSGGHEAVSASDGAEALEVARAQVFDVILSDILMPRMDGYQLARECKADSDLAAIPIVFLTASYTDPADERFALDLGAERFLTKPVEPDVLLDVLAELSEGATASHARGPRIEEQEILREYNERLVNKLERKVLELQEANRMLSAAMDTLSSELEVKSTLISELDGRVRGQVSDIEETMAARAVLEHAVQGASGLVMLVGDRYGRTEWVSKGTCLLTGYAEEELCGVDYFDVLVSEADRDARRTAYEALMTEGGCRTTDSEVLTRRGESVRLAWIDCAWRDDSGDICGVIGVGTPLR
;
A
#
# COMPACT_ATOMS: atom_id res chain seq x y z
N MET A 1 51.61 11.07 -40.84
CA MET A 1 52.69 10.06 -40.82
C MET A 1 53.90 10.60 -40.05
N ARG A 2 53.80 10.70 -38.72
CA ARG A 2 54.90 11.18 -37.85
C ARG A 2 55.19 10.14 -36.77
N ARG A 3 56.50 9.98 -36.56
CA ARG A 3 57.18 8.87 -35.92
C ARG A 3 56.86 8.73 -34.44
N ILE A 4 56.82 7.48 -34.03
CA ILE A 4 56.71 6.95 -32.67
C ILE A 4 57.98 7.32 -31.89
N HIS A 5 57.81 7.98 -30.74
CA HIS A 5 58.80 7.98 -29.67
C HIS A 5 58.18 7.36 -28.41
N ARG A 6 58.70 6.18 -28.05
CA ARG A 6 58.58 5.56 -26.73
C ARG A 6 59.47 6.31 -25.74
N GLN A 7 58.92 6.67 -24.58
CA GLN A 7 59.63 6.77 -23.30
C GLN A 7 58.57 6.51 -22.21
N ALA A 8 58.52 5.30 -21.66
CA ALA A 8 59.31 4.84 -20.50
C ALA A 8 58.47 4.96 -19.22
N HIS A 9 57.70 3.89 -18.98
CA HIS A 9 57.11 3.56 -17.70
C HIS A 9 58.18 3.61 -16.60
N ARG A 10 58.01 4.51 -15.63
CA ARG A 10 58.58 4.32 -14.29
C ARG A 10 57.47 3.80 -13.38
N SER A 11 57.49 2.48 -13.24
CA SER A 11 56.85 1.73 -12.18
C SER A 11 57.46 2.15 -10.84
N GLY A 12 56.68 2.83 -10.01
CA GLY A 12 56.97 3.07 -8.60
C GLY A 12 56.10 2.13 -7.78
N ALA A 13 56.73 1.13 -7.18
CA ALA A 13 56.10 0.04 -6.46
C ALA A 13 55.20 0.53 -5.31
N LEU A 14 53.93 0.08 -5.32
CA LEU A 14 53.10 0.04 -4.13
C LEU A 14 53.81 -0.81 -3.06
N ARG A 15 54.28 -0.15 -2.01
CA ARG A 15 54.71 -0.83 -0.79
C ARG A 15 53.47 -1.29 -0.05
N SER A 16 53.26 -2.60 -0.08
CA SER A 16 52.29 -3.33 0.70
C SER A 16 52.63 -3.29 2.20
N GLY A 17 51.59 -3.20 3.03
CA GLY A 17 51.52 -3.87 4.32
C GLY A 17 52.39 -3.32 5.45
N GLY A 18 52.02 -2.16 5.98
CA GLY A 18 52.40 -1.75 7.32
C GLY A 18 51.23 -1.04 7.97
N ARG A 19 50.44 -1.74 8.78
CA ARG A 19 49.40 -1.15 9.62
C ARG A 19 50.13 -0.20 10.59
N VAL A 20 50.11 1.10 10.28
CA VAL A 20 50.58 2.14 11.18
C VAL A 20 49.58 2.18 12.33
N VAL A 21 49.92 1.53 13.43
CA VAL A 21 49.20 1.71 14.69
C VAL A 21 49.89 2.88 15.39
N PRO A 22 49.22 4.03 15.60
CA PRO A 22 49.80 5.11 16.38
C PRO A 22 50.04 4.61 17.81
N ARG A 23 51.29 4.70 18.28
CA ARG A 23 51.64 4.40 19.67
C ARG A 23 51.56 5.69 20.50
N GLY A 24 50.51 5.80 21.30
CA GLY A 24 50.53 6.49 22.60
C GLY A 24 49.69 7.77 22.73
N GLY A 25 48.48 7.62 23.29
CA GLY A 25 47.92 8.58 24.27
C GLY A 25 46.92 9.63 23.80
N GLY A 26 45.66 9.23 23.56
CA GLY A 26 44.49 10.10 23.44
C GLY A 26 44.01 10.26 21.99
N GLY A 27 42.81 9.75 21.68
CA GLY A 27 42.19 10.04 20.39
C GLY A 27 41.99 11.54 20.20
N VAL A 28 42.26 12.06 19.00
CA VAL A 28 41.96 13.46 18.68
C VAL A 28 40.46 13.74 18.69
N LYS A 29 40.11 14.99 18.97
CA LYS A 29 38.74 15.46 19.09
C LYS A 29 38.30 16.17 17.82
N ILE A 30 37.26 15.63 17.19
CA ILE A 30 36.80 16.03 15.86
C ILE A 30 35.39 16.61 15.97
N LEU A 31 35.20 17.79 15.38
CA LEU A 31 33.88 18.38 15.21
C LEU A 31 33.31 17.97 13.84
N ILE A 32 32.13 17.39 13.84
CA ILE A 32 31.43 16.93 12.64
C ILE A 32 30.22 17.81 12.42
N VAL A 33 30.15 18.47 11.27
CA VAL A 33 29.12 19.44 10.94
C VAL A 33 28.40 19.00 9.67
N ASP A 34 27.11 18.73 9.78
CA ASP A 34 26.29 18.21 8.68
C ASP A 34 24.82 18.40 9.07
N ASP A 35 23.95 18.87 8.18
CA ASP A 35 22.52 19.05 8.49
C ASP A 35 21.75 17.74 8.42
N ASP A 36 22.20 16.78 7.61
CA ASP A 36 21.61 15.45 7.52
C ASP A 36 22.00 14.58 8.74
N GLN A 37 20.99 14.20 9.52
CA GLN A 37 21.19 13.41 10.75
C GLN A 37 21.84 12.04 10.49
N ALA A 38 21.50 11.38 9.37
CA ALA A 38 22.01 10.07 9.05
C ALA A 38 23.47 10.14 8.59
N ALA A 39 23.81 11.12 7.75
CA ALA A 39 25.18 11.39 7.30
C ALA A 39 26.08 11.77 8.49
N ARG A 40 25.60 12.64 9.38
CA ARG A 40 26.31 13.02 10.63
C ARG A 40 26.59 11.81 11.52
N TYR A 41 25.60 10.94 11.69
CA TYR A 41 25.74 9.71 12.49
C TYR A 41 26.75 8.72 11.87
N LEU A 42 26.70 8.55 10.54
CA LEU A 42 27.64 7.67 9.83
C LEU A 42 29.07 8.18 9.96
N THR A 43 29.31 9.46 9.69
CA THR A 43 30.64 10.09 9.81
C THR A 43 31.18 9.96 11.24
N ALA A 44 30.33 10.22 12.25
CA ALA A 44 30.72 10.05 13.66
C ALA A 44 31.08 8.61 14.01
N SER A 45 30.39 7.63 13.40
CA SER A 45 30.69 6.21 13.60
C SER A 45 32.04 5.82 13.01
N ILE A 46 32.35 6.31 11.80
CA ILE A 46 33.66 6.11 11.16
C ILE A 46 34.78 6.73 12.03
N VAL A 47 34.63 7.99 12.42
CA VAL A 47 35.58 8.71 13.28
C VAL A 47 35.86 7.95 14.58
N ARG A 48 34.79 7.53 15.29
CA ARG A 48 34.92 6.78 16.55
C ARG A 48 35.57 5.41 16.35
N SER A 49 35.35 4.75 15.22
CA SER A 49 36.01 3.47 14.90
C SER A 49 37.53 3.61 14.73
N GLY A 50 38.01 4.80 14.34
CA GLY A 50 39.42 5.18 14.32
C GLY A 50 40.02 5.46 15.70
N GLY A 51 39.22 5.45 16.77
CA GLY A 51 39.65 5.75 18.14
C GLY A 51 39.63 7.24 18.49
N HIS A 52 38.97 8.08 17.69
CA HIS A 52 38.85 9.52 17.89
C HIS A 52 37.58 9.90 18.67
N GLU A 53 37.57 11.06 19.34
CA GLU A 53 36.37 11.64 19.90
C GLU A 53 35.60 12.41 18.81
N ALA A 54 34.29 12.20 18.73
CA ALA A 54 33.42 12.86 17.76
C ALA A 54 32.33 13.67 18.47
N VAL A 55 32.37 14.99 18.27
CA VAL A 55 31.30 15.93 18.62
C VAL A 55 30.58 16.33 17.34
N SER A 56 29.28 16.59 17.43
CA SER A 56 28.44 16.86 16.27
C SER A 56 27.70 18.19 16.39
N ALA A 57 27.54 18.88 15.27
CA ALA A 57 26.70 20.05 15.09
C ALA A 57 25.87 19.89 13.80
N SER A 58 24.69 20.50 13.76
CA SER A 58 23.73 20.38 12.64
C SER A 58 23.88 21.47 11.56
N ASP A 59 24.65 22.51 11.82
CA ASP A 59 24.99 23.54 10.83
C ASP A 59 26.22 24.36 11.27
N GLY A 60 26.65 25.28 10.41
CA GLY A 60 27.82 26.12 10.67
C GLY A 60 27.66 27.05 11.88
N ALA A 61 26.44 27.49 12.21
CA ALA A 61 26.23 28.44 13.30
C ALA A 61 26.39 27.73 14.65
N GLU A 62 25.78 26.55 14.80
CA GLU A 62 26.00 25.68 15.95
C GLU A 62 27.47 25.23 16.03
N ALA A 63 28.09 24.86 14.91
CA ALA A 63 29.48 24.45 14.88
C ALA A 63 30.42 25.55 15.37
N LEU A 64 30.18 26.81 15.00
CA LEU A 64 30.99 27.94 15.43
C LEU A 64 30.85 28.19 16.94
N GLU A 65 29.64 28.10 17.49
CA GLU A 65 29.40 28.20 18.94
C GLU A 65 30.13 27.08 19.70
N VAL A 66 30.02 25.85 19.19
CA VAL A 66 30.66 24.66 19.73
C VAL A 66 32.19 24.76 19.66
N ALA A 67 32.74 25.24 18.54
CA ALA A 67 34.18 25.44 18.34
C ALA A 67 34.78 26.52 19.26
N ARG A 68 34.00 27.56 19.59
CA ARG A 68 34.43 28.57 20.57
C ARG A 68 34.38 28.07 22.02
N ALA A 69 33.53 27.10 22.31
CA ALA A 69 33.36 26.57 23.67
C ALA A 69 34.38 25.48 24.04
N GLN A 70 35.00 24.82 23.05
CA GLN A 70 35.89 23.68 23.26
C GLN A 70 36.89 23.54 22.12
N VAL A 71 38.09 23.05 22.45
CA VAL A 71 39.18 22.88 21.48
C VAL A 71 38.95 21.61 20.65
N PHE A 72 39.18 21.73 19.34
CA PHE A 72 39.12 20.63 18.38
C PHE A 72 40.43 20.54 17.59
N ASP A 73 40.78 19.33 17.21
CA ASP A 73 41.95 19.05 16.37
C ASP A 73 41.62 19.14 14.88
N VAL A 74 40.37 18.84 14.50
CA VAL A 74 39.89 18.89 13.11
C VAL A 74 38.39 19.23 13.08
N ILE A 75 37.98 20.04 12.11
CA ILE A 75 36.56 20.24 11.74
C ILE A 75 36.29 19.52 10.42
N LEU A 76 35.34 18.59 10.43
CA LEU A 76 34.75 17.98 9.24
C LEU A 76 33.41 18.66 8.98
N SER A 77 33.25 19.33 7.85
CA SER A 77 32.03 20.09 7.54
C SER A 77 31.43 19.72 6.20
N ASP A 78 30.11 19.54 6.12
CA ASP A 78 29.40 19.72 4.86
C ASP A 78 29.49 21.19 4.41
N ILE A 79 29.34 21.42 3.12
CA ILE A 79 29.30 22.75 2.52
C ILE A 79 27.88 23.29 2.57
N LEU A 80 26.87 22.52 2.14
CA LEU A 80 25.50 23.02 2.06
C LEU A 80 24.77 22.76 3.36
N MET A 81 24.57 23.81 4.16
CA MET A 81 23.85 23.72 5.43
C MET A 81 22.98 24.97 5.63
N PRO A 82 21.85 24.87 6.34
CA PRO A 82 21.01 26.01 6.66
C PRO A 82 21.68 26.94 7.67
N ARG A 83 21.19 28.19 7.77
CA ARG A 83 21.67 29.27 8.67
C ARG A 83 23.10 29.76 8.39
N MET A 84 24.07 28.86 8.39
CA MET A 84 25.46 29.11 8.04
C MET A 84 26.01 27.88 7.35
N ASP A 85 26.53 28.09 6.15
CA ASP A 85 27.07 27.02 5.33
C ASP A 85 28.55 26.76 5.64
N GLY A 86 29.13 25.69 5.07
CA GLY A 86 30.50 25.29 5.38
C GLY A 86 31.55 26.31 4.93
N TYR A 87 31.31 27.04 3.85
CA TYR A 87 32.22 28.09 3.38
C TYR A 87 32.23 29.27 4.35
N GLN A 88 31.06 29.70 4.81
CA GLN A 88 30.94 30.75 5.81
C GLN A 88 31.56 30.30 7.14
N LEU A 89 31.29 29.07 7.60
CA LEU A 89 31.94 28.49 8.79
C LEU A 89 33.47 28.56 8.67
N ALA A 90 34.04 28.13 7.54
CA ALA A 90 35.47 28.17 7.33
C ALA A 90 36.02 29.59 7.41
N ARG A 91 35.36 30.56 6.77
CA ARG A 91 35.75 31.97 6.82
C ARG A 91 35.73 32.51 8.25
N GLU A 92 34.65 32.28 9.00
CA GLU A 92 34.53 32.74 10.39
C GLU A 92 35.60 32.10 11.29
N CYS A 93 35.85 30.79 11.15
CA CYS A 93 36.91 30.10 11.88
C CYS A 93 38.30 30.64 11.54
N LYS A 94 38.59 30.95 10.27
CA LYS A 94 39.89 31.50 9.86
C LYS A 94 40.08 32.97 10.24
N ALA A 95 39.00 33.72 10.44
CA ALA A 95 39.04 35.09 10.96
C ALA A 95 39.20 35.17 12.49
N ASP A 96 38.80 34.12 13.20
CA ASP A 96 38.88 34.00 14.66
C ASP A 96 40.28 33.50 15.08
N SER A 97 41.03 34.28 15.86
CA SER A 97 42.43 33.95 16.21
C SER A 97 42.57 32.64 16.98
N ASP A 98 41.54 32.25 17.73
CA ASP A 98 41.55 31.04 18.55
C ASP A 98 41.18 29.80 17.74
N LEU A 99 40.53 29.97 16.59
CA LEU A 99 40.06 28.88 15.72
C LEU A 99 40.86 28.76 14.42
N ALA A 100 41.59 29.80 14.02
CA ALA A 100 42.25 29.88 12.71
C ALA A 100 43.24 28.74 12.45
N ALA A 101 43.85 28.20 13.51
CA ALA A 101 44.79 27.09 13.43
C ALA A 101 44.12 25.73 13.20
N ILE A 102 42.81 25.60 13.47
CA ILE A 102 42.10 24.33 13.34
C ILE A 102 41.96 24.01 11.84
N PRO A 103 42.43 22.83 11.37
CA PRO A 103 42.23 22.39 10.00
C PRO A 103 40.76 22.07 9.75
N ILE A 104 40.28 22.54 8.60
CA ILE A 104 38.90 22.31 8.14
C ILE A 104 38.97 21.41 6.92
N VAL A 105 38.21 20.33 6.94
CA VAL A 105 38.03 19.41 5.82
C VAL A 105 36.58 19.49 5.38
N PHE A 106 36.37 19.79 4.11
CA PHE A 106 35.03 19.70 3.55
C PHE A 106 34.72 18.25 3.20
N LEU A 107 33.56 17.78 3.64
CA LEU A 107 33.00 16.47 3.32
C LEU A 107 31.60 16.71 2.76
N THR A 108 31.44 16.67 1.44
CA THR A 108 30.20 17.11 0.78
C THR A 108 29.68 16.11 -0.25
N ALA A 109 28.36 15.97 -0.34
CA ALA A 109 27.69 15.25 -1.43
C ALA A 109 27.37 16.16 -2.63
N SER A 110 27.61 17.46 -2.48
CA SER A 110 27.37 18.50 -3.48
C SER A 110 28.71 19.15 -3.88
N TYR A 111 28.74 19.89 -5.00
CA TYR A 111 29.95 20.63 -5.41
C TYR A 111 31.17 19.75 -5.73
N THR A 112 31.04 18.79 -6.65
CA THR A 112 32.10 17.83 -6.99
C THR A 112 32.91 18.22 -8.23
N ASP A 113 32.77 19.46 -8.74
CA ASP A 113 33.55 19.92 -9.88
C ASP A 113 34.98 20.30 -9.43
N PRO A 114 36.04 20.06 -10.22
CA PRO A 114 37.39 20.56 -9.93
C PRO A 114 37.46 22.04 -9.55
N ALA A 115 36.55 22.88 -10.07
CA ALA A 115 36.45 24.27 -9.67
C ALA A 115 36.01 24.45 -8.20
N ASP A 116 35.11 23.61 -7.70
CA ASP A 116 34.63 23.64 -6.31
C ASP A 116 35.73 23.25 -5.32
N GLU A 117 36.48 22.18 -5.64
CA GLU A 117 37.64 21.75 -4.86
C GLU A 117 38.68 22.87 -4.75
N ARG A 118 38.97 23.54 -5.87
CA ARG A 118 39.92 24.66 -5.87
C ARG A 118 39.46 25.81 -4.99
N PHE A 119 38.19 26.19 -5.11
CA PHE A 119 37.60 27.26 -4.30
C PHE A 119 37.61 26.94 -2.81
N ALA A 120 37.27 25.69 -2.44
CA ALA A 120 37.36 25.18 -1.08
C ALA A 120 38.78 25.31 -0.50
N LEU A 121 39.80 24.92 -1.26
CA LEU A 121 41.20 25.04 -0.84
C LEU A 121 41.66 26.50 -0.71
N ASP A 122 41.22 27.37 -1.63
CA ASP A 122 41.57 28.80 -1.61
C ASP A 122 40.92 29.56 -0.43
N LEU A 123 39.77 29.07 0.06
CA LEU A 123 39.10 29.52 1.29
C LEU A 123 39.80 29.10 2.59
N GLY A 124 40.85 28.27 2.50
CA GLY A 124 41.63 27.82 3.66
C GLY A 124 41.18 26.47 4.23
N ALA A 125 40.40 25.68 3.48
CA ALA A 125 40.24 24.27 3.79
C ALA A 125 41.53 23.51 3.48
N GLU A 126 41.84 22.52 4.32
CA GLU A 126 43.06 21.72 4.17
C GLU A 126 42.82 20.54 3.21
N ARG A 127 41.60 20.00 3.18
CA ARG A 127 41.19 18.92 2.28
C ARG A 127 39.74 19.08 1.85
N PHE A 128 39.42 18.48 0.72
CA PHE A 128 38.09 18.38 0.16
C PHE A 128 37.82 16.91 -0.18
N LEU A 129 36.75 16.35 0.38
CA LEU A 129 36.34 14.96 0.21
C LEU A 129 34.89 14.90 -0.27
N THR A 130 34.62 14.01 -1.22
CA THR A 130 33.27 13.79 -1.74
C THR A 130 32.60 12.63 -1.01
N LYS A 131 31.31 12.80 -0.67
CA LYS A 131 30.47 11.71 -0.16
C LYS A 131 29.98 10.85 -1.33
N PRO A 132 29.90 9.52 -1.19
CA PRO A 132 30.33 8.74 -0.02
C PRO A 132 31.86 8.62 0.05
N VAL A 133 32.43 8.84 1.24
CA VAL A 133 33.86 8.65 1.49
C VAL A 133 34.13 7.25 2.03
N GLU A 134 35.17 6.59 1.54
CA GLU A 134 35.62 5.32 2.10
C GLU A 134 36.16 5.53 3.52
N PRO A 135 35.80 4.68 4.51
CA PRO A 135 36.23 4.85 5.89
C PRO A 135 37.75 4.99 6.06
N ASP A 136 38.52 4.17 5.35
CA ASP A 136 39.99 4.19 5.42
C ASP A 136 40.56 5.52 4.91
N VAL A 137 40.00 6.07 3.83
CA VAL A 137 40.40 7.38 3.27
C VAL A 137 40.14 8.50 4.27
N LEU A 138 38.97 8.50 4.93
CA LEU A 138 38.66 9.52 5.93
C LEU A 138 39.62 9.42 7.13
N LEU A 139 39.90 8.21 7.61
CA LEU A 139 40.78 7.99 8.75
C LEU A 139 42.24 8.36 8.43
N ASP A 140 42.72 8.06 7.22
CA ASP A 140 44.06 8.44 6.78
C ASP A 140 44.22 9.97 6.74
N VAL A 141 43.23 10.69 6.18
CA VAL A 141 43.23 12.16 6.17
C VAL A 141 43.25 12.72 7.60
N LEU A 142 42.43 12.17 8.50
CA LEU A 142 42.39 12.64 9.89
C LEU A 142 43.71 12.38 10.62
N ALA A 143 44.35 11.24 10.38
CA ALA A 143 45.66 10.92 10.93
C ALA A 143 46.73 11.93 10.44
N GLU A 144 46.80 12.18 9.13
CA GLU A 144 47.72 13.16 8.53
C GLU A 144 47.57 14.56 9.16
N LEU A 145 46.33 15.01 9.33
CA LEU A 145 46.05 16.35 9.86
C LEU A 145 46.31 16.47 11.36
N SER A 146 46.04 15.41 12.11
CA SER A 146 46.33 15.36 13.54
C SER A 146 47.83 15.37 13.84
N GLU A 147 48.66 14.72 13.02
CA GLU A 147 50.11 14.66 13.21
C GLU A 147 50.81 15.94 12.72
N GLY A 148 50.26 16.62 11.71
CA GLY A 148 50.83 17.85 11.14
C GLY A 148 50.55 19.13 11.94
N ALA A 149 49.62 19.11 12.90
CA ALA A 149 49.02 20.29 13.54
C ALA A 149 50.03 21.30 14.14
N THR A 150 51.26 20.87 14.42
CA THR A 150 52.27 21.65 15.15
C THR A 150 53.09 22.68 14.33
N ALA A 151 52.96 22.83 13.00
CA ALA A 151 53.92 23.70 12.27
C ALA A 151 53.46 24.57 11.08
N SER A 152 52.25 24.48 10.50
CA SER A 152 52.01 25.22 9.22
C SER A 152 50.56 25.54 8.81
N HIS A 153 49.61 25.67 9.74
CA HIS A 153 48.18 25.75 9.37
C HIS A 153 47.56 27.16 9.35
N ALA A 154 48.34 28.20 9.61
CA ALA A 154 47.89 29.59 9.51
C ALA A 154 47.97 30.14 8.07
N ARG A 155 47.45 29.40 7.08
CA ARG A 155 47.24 29.97 5.74
C ARG A 155 45.89 30.68 5.74
N GLY A 156 45.92 32.00 5.83
CA GLY A 156 44.74 32.82 5.57
C GLY A 156 44.25 32.67 4.11
N PRO A 157 43.05 33.19 3.80
CA PRO A 157 42.51 33.15 2.45
C PRO A 157 43.51 33.73 1.44
N ARG A 158 43.74 33.04 0.32
CA ARG A 158 44.71 33.46 -0.71
C ARG A 158 44.14 34.42 -1.75
N ILE A 159 42.83 34.66 -1.70
CA ILE A 159 42.06 35.45 -2.65
C ILE A 159 41.47 36.66 -1.91
N GLU A 160 41.34 37.80 -2.58
CA GLU A 160 40.67 38.98 -2.02
C GLU A 160 39.21 38.68 -1.66
N GLU A 161 38.75 39.18 -0.52
CA GLU A 161 37.42 38.91 0.05
C GLU A 161 36.26 39.17 -0.95
N GLN A 162 36.42 40.17 -1.81
CA GLN A 162 35.41 40.49 -2.83
C GLN A 162 35.30 39.46 -3.96
N GLU A 163 36.41 38.82 -4.32
CA GLU A 163 36.44 37.78 -5.36
C GLU A 163 35.90 36.45 -4.81
N ILE A 164 36.23 36.12 -3.55
CA ILE A 164 35.63 35.00 -2.81
C ILE A 164 34.11 35.12 -2.74
N LEU A 165 33.60 36.29 -2.35
CA LEU A 165 32.16 36.54 -2.24
C LEU A 165 31.45 36.47 -3.59
N ARG A 166 32.08 36.92 -4.68
CA ARG A 166 31.51 36.81 -6.03
C ARG A 166 31.41 35.36 -6.48
N GLU A 167 32.50 34.61 -6.38
CA GLU A 167 32.55 33.22 -6.81
C GLU A 167 31.62 32.33 -5.96
N TYR A 168 31.54 32.60 -4.66
CA TYR A 168 30.56 32.00 -3.76
C TYR A 168 29.11 32.27 -4.21
N ASN A 169 28.77 33.54 -4.45
CA ASN A 169 27.42 33.92 -4.86
C ASN A 169 27.04 33.31 -6.22
N GLU A 170 27.95 33.28 -7.19
CA GLU A 170 27.70 32.65 -8.50
C GLU A 170 27.40 31.15 -8.35
N ARG A 171 28.18 30.43 -7.51
CA ARG A 171 27.96 29.00 -7.25
C ARG A 171 26.64 28.74 -6.52
N LEU A 172 26.27 29.59 -5.58
CA LEU A 172 24.98 29.51 -4.87
C LEU A 172 23.81 29.75 -5.84
N VAL A 173 23.89 30.78 -6.69
CA VAL A 173 22.86 31.11 -7.69
C VAL A 173 22.68 29.95 -8.68
N ASN A 174 23.76 29.46 -9.30
CA ASN A 174 23.68 28.35 -10.26
C ASN A 174 23.05 27.09 -9.63
N LYS A 175 23.32 26.83 -8.35
CA LYS A 175 22.72 25.70 -7.63
C LYS A 175 21.25 25.94 -7.34
N LEU A 176 20.89 27.14 -6.90
CA LEU A 176 19.51 27.53 -6.63
C LEU A 176 18.66 27.45 -7.90
N GLU A 177 19.18 27.93 -9.04
CA GLU A 177 18.51 27.83 -10.34
C GLU A 177 18.22 26.37 -10.72
N ARG A 178 19.21 25.47 -10.59
CA ARG A 178 19.00 24.04 -10.84
C ARG A 178 17.94 23.44 -9.91
N LYS A 179 17.97 23.78 -8.62
CA LYS A 179 16.98 23.29 -7.65
C LYS A 179 15.57 23.83 -7.92
N VAL A 180 15.44 25.07 -8.37
CA VAL A 180 14.17 25.65 -8.80
C VAL A 180 13.62 24.89 -10.00
N LEU A 181 14.47 24.56 -10.99
CA LEU A 181 14.05 23.75 -12.14
C LEU A 181 13.59 22.35 -11.74
N GLU A 182 14.35 21.65 -10.91
CA GLU A 182 13.98 20.32 -10.38
C GLU A 182 12.63 20.37 -9.63
N LEU A 183 12.44 21.39 -8.77
CA LEU A 183 11.20 21.58 -8.02
C LEU A 183 10.01 21.92 -8.93
N GLN A 184 10.23 22.74 -9.96
CA GLN A 184 9.19 23.06 -10.93
C GLN A 184 8.74 21.82 -11.72
N GLU A 185 9.68 20.94 -12.07
CA GLU A 185 9.37 19.69 -12.76
C GLU A 185 8.64 18.71 -11.84
N ALA A 186 9.11 18.53 -10.61
CA ALA A 186 8.43 17.72 -9.60
C ALA A 186 7.00 18.20 -9.33
N ASN A 187 6.80 19.52 -9.18
CA ASN A 187 5.48 20.10 -8.97
C ASN A 187 4.55 19.91 -10.19
N ARG A 188 5.07 20.03 -11.41
CA ARG A 188 4.29 19.75 -12.62
C ARG A 188 3.83 18.29 -12.67
N MET A 189 4.73 17.34 -12.38
CA MET A 189 4.37 15.92 -12.34
C MET A 189 3.32 15.63 -11.27
N LEU A 190 3.48 16.21 -10.08
CA LEU A 190 2.52 16.05 -9.00
C LEU A 190 1.14 16.61 -9.37
N SER A 191 1.08 17.79 -9.98
CA SER A 191 -0.17 18.38 -10.46
C SER A 191 -0.88 17.48 -11.47
N ALA A 192 -0.14 16.95 -12.46
CA ALA A 192 -0.72 16.05 -13.45
C ALA A 192 -1.27 14.74 -12.84
N ALA A 193 -0.59 14.21 -11.82
CA ALA A 193 -1.07 13.04 -11.09
C ALA A 193 -2.35 13.34 -10.30
N MET A 194 -2.42 14.52 -9.65
CA MET A 194 -3.63 14.96 -8.94
C MET A 194 -4.82 15.13 -9.88
N ASP A 195 -4.62 15.73 -11.05
CA ASP A 195 -5.69 15.90 -12.05
C ASP A 195 -6.23 14.55 -12.54
N THR A 196 -5.33 13.59 -12.79
CA THR A 196 -5.70 12.23 -13.18
C THR A 196 -6.54 11.54 -12.11
N LEU A 197 -6.10 11.63 -10.85
CA LEU A 197 -6.82 11.01 -9.73
C LEU A 197 -8.18 11.66 -9.48
N SER A 198 -8.29 12.98 -9.65
CA SER A 198 -9.55 13.70 -9.53
C SER A 198 -10.58 13.21 -10.57
N SER A 199 -10.14 13.06 -11.83
CA SER A 199 -10.94 12.48 -12.91
C SER A 199 -11.43 11.06 -12.57
N GLU A 200 -10.55 10.20 -12.06
CA GLU A 200 -10.96 8.85 -11.66
C GLU A 200 -11.99 8.84 -10.52
N LEU A 201 -11.85 9.75 -9.55
CA LEU A 201 -12.78 9.87 -8.43
C LEU A 201 -14.17 10.32 -8.89
N GLU A 202 -14.26 11.24 -9.86
CA GLU A 202 -15.53 11.66 -10.43
C GLU A 202 -16.27 10.50 -11.13
N VAL A 203 -15.54 9.70 -11.91
CA VAL A 203 -16.09 8.51 -12.56
C VAL A 203 -16.57 7.49 -11.53
N LYS A 204 -15.76 7.21 -10.50
CA LYS A 204 -16.13 6.27 -9.42
C LYS A 204 -17.34 6.74 -8.62
N SER A 205 -17.43 8.04 -8.31
CA SER A 205 -18.58 8.63 -7.61
C SER A 205 -19.88 8.44 -8.40
N THR A 206 -19.82 8.65 -9.72
CA THR A 206 -20.96 8.43 -10.61
C THR A 206 -21.40 6.96 -10.61
N LEU A 207 -20.45 6.04 -10.74
CA LEU A 207 -20.72 4.59 -10.70
C LEU A 207 -21.33 4.13 -9.36
N ILE A 208 -20.85 4.67 -8.24
CA ILE A 208 -21.41 4.37 -6.91
C ILE A 208 -22.87 4.81 -6.83
N SER A 209 -23.19 6.02 -7.29
CA SER A 209 -24.57 6.53 -7.31
C SER A 209 -25.50 5.67 -8.17
N GLU A 210 -25.04 5.25 -9.34
CA GLU A 210 -25.80 4.35 -10.21
C GLU A 210 -26.04 2.98 -9.57
N LEU A 211 -25.01 2.41 -8.93
CA LEU A 211 -25.12 1.13 -8.23
C LEU A 211 -26.09 1.20 -7.05
N ASP A 212 -26.02 2.26 -6.24
CA ASP A 212 -26.95 2.51 -5.14
C ASP A 212 -28.41 2.66 -5.62
N GLY A 213 -28.60 3.25 -6.81
CA GLY A 213 -29.91 3.29 -7.46
C GLY A 213 -30.43 1.89 -7.81
N ARG A 214 -29.59 1.06 -8.43
CA ARG A 214 -29.94 -0.32 -8.82
C ARG A 214 -30.22 -1.21 -7.61
N VAL A 215 -29.38 -1.14 -6.57
CA VAL A 215 -29.57 -1.93 -5.34
C VAL A 215 -30.88 -1.57 -4.65
N ARG A 216 -31.22 -0.27 -4.54
CA ARG A 216 -32.51 0.15 -3.99
C ARG A 216 -33.71 -0.37 -4.79
N GLY A 217 -33.61 -0.35 -6.13
CA GLY A 217 -34.65 -0.92 -6.99
C GLY A 217 -34.87 -2.41 -6.69
N GLN A 218 -33.80 -3.19 -6.66
CA GLN A 218 -33.89 -4.62 -6.35
C GLN A 218 -34.44 -4.91 -4.96
N VAL A 219 -34.06 -4.12 -3.94
CA VAL A 219 -34.61 -4.27 -2.59
C VAL A 219 -36.12 -4.00 -2.57
N SER A 220 -36.59 -2.97 -3.29
CA SER A 220 -38.02 -2.67 -3.40
C SER A 220 -38.80 -3.82 -4.05
N ASP A 221 -38.27 -4.39 -5.14
CA ASP A 221 -38.90 -5.52 -5.84
C ASP A 221 -39.00 -6.76 -4.94
N ILE A 222 -37.96 -7.02 -4.13
CA ILE A 222 -37.95 -8.10 -3.14
C ILE A 222 -38.99 -7.86 -2.05
N GLU A 223 -39.08 -6.64 -1.51
CA GLU A 223 -40.07 -6.29 -0.47
C GLU A 223 -41.51 -6.48 -0.96
N GLU A 224 -41.82 -6.05 -2.19
CA GLU A 224 -43.14 -6.26 -2.81
C GLU A 224 -43.46 -7.75 -2.97
N THR A 225 -42.48 -8.54 -3.44
CA THR A 225 -42.63 -9.99 -3.62
C THR A 225 -42.85 -10.70 -2.28
N MET A 226 -42.10 -10.33 -1.25
CA MET A 226 -42.26 -10.87 0.10
C MET A 226 -43.62 -10.53 0.70
N ALA A 227 -44.11 -9.30 0.52
CA ALA A 227 -45.43 -8.89 0.99
C ALA A 227 -46.56 -9.68 0.31
N ALA A 228 -46.48 -9.86 -1.02
CA ALA A 228 -47.45 -10.67 -1.77
C ALA A 228 -47.46 -12.13 -1.31
N ARG A 229 -46.28 -12.72 -1.10
CA ARG A 229 -46.13 -14.09 -0.58
C ARG A 229 -46.75 -14.24 0.81
N ALA A 230 -46.49 -13.31 1.73
CA ALA A 230 -47.03 -13.36 3.09
C ALA A 230 -48.57 -13.31 3.11
N VAL A 231 -49.18 -12.48 2.23
CA VAL A 231 -50.64 -12.41 2.08
C VAL A 231 -51.20 -13.75 1.57
N LEU A 232 -50.56 -14.36 0.58
CA LEU A 232 -50.98 -15.64 0.03
C LEU A 232 -50.89 -16.77 1.09
N GLU A 233 -49.78 -16.84 1.82
CA GLU A 233 -49.60 -17.82 2.90
C GLU A 233 -50.70 -17.68 3.97
N HIS A 234 -51.03 -16.44 4.37
CA HIS A 234 -52.08 -16.20 5.35
C HIS A 234 -53.49 -16.58 4.84
N ALA A 235 -53.80 -16.30 3.57
CA ALA A 235 -55.07 -16.67 2.95
C ALA A 235 -55.25 -18.19 2.85
N VAL A 236 -54.18 -18.90 2.49
CA VAL A 236 -54.17 -20.37 2.41
C VAL A 236 -54.34 -20.99 3.81
N GLN A 237 -53.70 -20.45 4.84
CA GLN A 237 -53.85 -20.93 6.22
C GLN A 237 -55.26 -20.71 6.80
N GLY A 238 -55.95 -19.63 6.41
CA GLY A 238 -57.32 -19.33 6.85
C GLY A 238 -58.41 -20.23 6.24
N ALA A 239 -58.15 -20.82 5.08
CA ALA A 239 -59.11 -21.66 4.36
C ALA A 239 -59.12 -23.11 4.90
N SER A 240 -59.71 -23.31 6.08
CA SER A 240 -59.70 -24.61 6.79
C SER A 240 -60.29 -25.81 6.01
N GLY A 241 -61.02 -25.57 4.91
CA GLY A 241 -61.61 -26.61 4.05
C GLY A 241 -60.90 -26.84 2.71
N LEU A 242 -59.86 -26.07 2.38
CA LEU A 242 -59.15 -26.21 1.11
C LEU A 242 -58.22 -27.42 1.15
N VAL A 243 -58.36 -28.37 0.22
CA VAL A 243 -57.46 -29.52 0.06
C VAL A 243 -56.36 -29.11 -0.91
N MET A 244 -55.12 -29.07 -0.45
CA MET A 244 -53.97 -28.66 -1.25
C MET A 244 -52.74 -29.47 -0.88
N LEU A 245 -51.95 -29.83 -1.89
CA LEU A 245 -50.71 -30.58 -1.76
C LEU A 245 -49.67 -29.99 -2.71
N VAL A 246 -48.48 -29.73 -2.19
CA VAL A 246 -47.34 -29.24 -2.97
C VAL A 246 -46.30 -30.34 -2.99
N GLY A 247 -45.87 -30.73 -4.19
CA GLY A 247 -44.84 -31.72 -4.42
C GLY A 247 -43.61 -31.13 -5.10
N ASP A 248 -42.44 -31.68 -4.78
CA ASP A 248 -41.19 -31.38 -5.48
C ASP A 248 -41.18 -32.00 -6.89
N ARG A 249 -40.09 -31.83 -7.63
CA ARG A 249 -39.92 -32.40 -8.98
C ARG A 249 -40.00 -33.93 -9.08
N TYR A 250 -39.95 -34.65 -7.97
CA TYR A 250 -40.01 -36.11 -7.90
C TYR A 250 -41.33 -36.65 -7.32
N GLY A 251 -42.23 -35.75 -6.89
CA GLY A 251 -43.48 -36.11 -6.24
C GLY A 251 -43.35 -36.37 -4.74
N ARG A 252 -42.28 -35.90 -4.10
CA ARG A 252 -42.23 -35.85 -2.64
C ARG A 252 -43.01 -34.65 -2.15
N THR A 253 -43.86 -34.84 -1.15
CA THR A 253 -44.64 -33.74 -0.58
C THR A 253 -43.73 -32.74 0.12
N GLU A 254 -43.77 -31.48 -0.29
CA GLU A 254 -43.09 -30.37 0.39
C GLU A 254 -44.01 -29.68 1.39
N TRP A 255 -45.31 -29.65 1.11
CA TRP A 255 -46.30 -29.01 1.98
C TRP A 255 -47.71 -29.54 1.72
N VAL A 256 -48.56 -29.56 2.76
CA VAL A 256 -49.99 -29.89 2.65
C VAL A 256 -50.83 -28.91 3.45
N SER A 257 -52.05 -28.64 2.98
CA SER A 257 -52.98 -27.83 3.76
C SER A 257 -53.58 -28.59 4.93
N LYS A 258 -54.10 -27.84 5.90
CA LYS A 258 -54.93 -28.39 6.99
C LYS A 258 -56.15 -29.15 6.46
N GLY A 259 -56.74 -28.71 5.33
CA GLY A 259 -57.84 -29.42 4.69
C GLY A 259 -57.42 -30.79 4.15
N THR A 260 -56.21 -30.92 3.60
CA THR A 260 -55.63 -32.23 3.21
C THR A 260 -55.43 -33.14 4.41
N CYS A 261 -54.91 -32.61 5.52
CA CYS A 261 -54.74 -33.37 6.75
C CYS A 261 -56.10 -33.87 7.30
N LEU A 262 -57.11 -33.00 7.32
CA LEU A 262 -58.47 -33.34 7.77
C LEU A 262 -59.14 -34.39 6.86
N LEU A 263 -58.93 -34.29 5.54
CA LEU A 263 -59.51 -35.22 4.57
C LEU A 263 -58.85 -36.60 4.63
N THR A 264 -57.52 -36.64 4.67
CA THR A 264 -56.75 -37.88 4.58
C THR A 264 -56.58 -38.57 5.94
N GLY A 265 -56.65 -37.81 7.05
CA GLY A 265 -56.41 -38.31 8.40
C GLY A 265 -54.93 -38.48 8.76
N TYR A 266 -54.01 -38.00 7.92
CA TYR A 266 -52.58 -37.89 8.23
C TYR A 266 -52.25 -36.51 8.79
N ALA A 267 -51.25 -36.44 9.67
CA ALA A 267 -50.65 -35.18 10.07
C ALA A 267 -49.71 -34.64 8.98
N GLU A 268 -49.47 -33.33 8.97
CA GLU A 268 -48.58 -32.67 8.00
C GLU A 268 -47.17 -33.28 8.07
N GLU A 269 -46.66 -33.51 9.27
CA GLU A 269 -45.34 -34.08 9.52
C GLU A 269 -45.20 -35.53 9.02
N GLU A 270 -46.31 -36.24 8.84
CA GLU A 270 -46.33 -37.61 8.32
C GLU A 270 -46.34 -37.64 6.78
N LEU A 271 -46.81 -36.57 6.14
CA LEU A 271 -46.87 -36.47 4.68
C LEU A 271 -45.63 -35.78 4.11
N CYS A 272 -45.09 -34.76 4.79
CA CYS A 272 -43.92 -34.02 4.33
C CYS A 272 -42.68 -34.93 4.14
N GLY A 273 -42.04 -34.82 2.97
CA GLY A 273 -40.86 -35.58 2.55
C GLY A 273 -41.16 -36.98 1.98
N VAL A 274 -42.40 -37.45 2.09
CA VAL A 274 -42.82 -38.77 1.59
C VAL A 274 -43.27 -38.66 0.14
N ASP A 275 -43.07 -39.73 -0.63
CA ASP A 275 -43.65 -39.85 -1.97
C ASP A 275 -45.17 -39.99 -1.84
N TYR A 276 -45.93 -38.97 -2.26
CA TYR A 276 -47.38 -38.98 -2.06
C TYR A 276 -48.09 -40.03 -2.91
N PHE A 277 -47.47 -40.49 -4.00
CA PHE A 277 -48.03 -41.56 -4.82
C PHE A 277 -48.06 -42.89 -4.09
N ASP A 278 -47.15 -43.09 -3.13
CA ASP A 278 -47.10 -44.31 -2.32
C ASP A 278 -48.10 -44.29 -1.16
N VAL A 279 -48.45 -43.10 -0.66
CA VAL A 279 -49.28 -42.93 0.55
C VAL A 279 -50.73 -42.62 0.24
N LEU A 280 -50.97 -41.74 -0.74
CA LEU A 280 -52.28 -41.15 -1.01
C LEU A 280 -52.92 -41.65 -2.30
N VAL A 281 -52.20 -42.43 -3.12
CA VAL A 281 -52.69 -42.95 -4.40
C VAL A 281 -52.75 -44.47 -4.36
N SER A 282 -53.82 -45.04 -4.92
CA SER A 282 -54.01 -46.49 -5.00
C SER A 282 -52.92 -47.15 -5.85
N GLU A 283 -52.57 -48.40 -5.56
CA GLU A 283 -51.62 -49.16 -6.39
C GLU A 283 -52.06 -49.26 -7.85
N ALA A 284 -53.37 -49.30 -8.11
CA ALA A 284 -53.93 -49.37 -9.46
C ALA A 284 -53.71 -48.08 -10.26
N ASP A 285 -53.69 -46.92 -9.60
CA ASP A 285 -53.62 -45.61 -10.27
C ASP A 285 -52.22 -44.98 -10.23
N ARG A 286 -51.29 -45.57 -9.47
CA ARG A 286 -49.97 -44.98 -9.18
C ARG A 286 -49.17 -44.64 -10.44
N ASP A 287 -49.07 -45.57 -11.38
CA ASP A 287 -48.31 -45.38 -12.61
C ASP A 287 -48.92 -44.30 -13.50
N ALA A 288 -50.26 -44.28 -13.62
CA ALA A 288 -50.97 -43.28 -14.39
C ALA A 288 -50.80 -41.88 -13.80
N ARG A 289 -50.87 -41.76 -12.46
CA ARG A 289 -50.72 -40.48 -11.76
C ARG A 289 -49.28 -39.96 -11.86
N ARG A 290 -48.27 -40.84 -11.72
CA ARG A 290 -46.86 -40.47 -11.90
C ARG A 290 -46.57 -39.99 -13.32
N THR A 291 -47.10 -40.68 -14.33
CA THR A 291 -46.96 -40.28 -15.73
C THR A 291 -47.56 -38.88 -15.98
N ALA A 292 -48.75 -38.61 -15.42
CA ALA A 292 -49.38 -37.30 -15.54
C ALA A 292 -48.59 -36.18 -14.84
N TYR A 293 -47.97 -36.50 -13.69
CA TYR A 293 -47.11 -35.58 -12.95
C TYR A 293 -45.82 -35.27 -13.71
N GLU A 294 -45.16 -36.28 -14.27
CA GLU A 294 -43.95 -36.11 -15.08
C GLU A 294 -44.22 -35.27 -16.35
N ALA A 295 -45.39 -35.43 -16.96
CA ALA A 295 -45.81 -34.58 -18.07
C ALA A 295 -45.93 -33.11 -17.64
N LEU A 296 -46.52 -32.81 -16.47
CA LEU A 296 -46.55 -31.45 -15.92
C LEU A 296 -45.15 -30.91 -15.62
N MET A 297 -44.24 -31.75 -15.12
CA MET A 297 -42.84 -31.37 -14.86
C MET A 297 -42.04 -31.09 -16.13
N THR A 298 -42.50 -31.57 -17.30
CA THR A 298 -41.83 -31.37 -18.59
C THR A 298 -42.46 -30.24 -19.39
N GLU A 299 -43.79 -30.24 -19.50
CA GLU A 299 -44.58 -29.32 -20.33
C GLU A 299 -44.93 -28.03 -19.57
N GLY A 300 -44.99 -28.09 -18.24
CA GLY A 300 -45.49 -27.01 -17.38
C GLY A 300 -47.01 -26.82 -17.49
N GLY A 301 -47.48 -25.66 -17.03
CA GLY A 301 -48.89 -25.27 -17.12
C GLY A 301 -49.77 -25.90 -16.03
N CYS A 302 -51.08 -25.94 -16.29
CA CYS A 302 -52.08 -26.47 -15.37
C CYS A 302 -52.92 -27.55 -16.04
N ARG A 303 -53.31 -28.57 -15.28
CA ARG A 303 -54.18 -29.66 -15.72
C ARG A 303 -55.28 -29.89 -14.69
N THR A 304 -56.48 -30.18 -15.19
CA THR A 304 -57.59 -30.61 -14.33
C THR A 304 -57.77 -32.11 -14.46
N THR A 305 -57.85 -32.82 -13.32
CA THR A 305 -58.04 -34.27 -13.30
C THR A 305 -58.98 -34.68 -12.18
N ASP A 306 -59.79 -35.70 -12.40
CA ASP A 306 -60.56 -36.33 -11.33
C ASP A 306 -59.82 -37.58 -10.88
N SER A 307 -59.52 -37.69 -9.58
CA SER A 307 -58.85 -38.88 -9.06
C SER A 307 -59.24 -39.16 -7.62
N GLU A 308 -58.99 -40.40 -7.24
CA GLU A 308 -59.20 -40.90 -5.90
C GLU A 308 -57.97 -40.66 -5.02
N VAL A 309 -58.23 -40.28 -3.77
CA VAL A 309 -57.22 -40.13 -2.73
C VAL A 309 -57.52 -41.10 -1.60
N LEU A 310 -56.51 -41.88 -1.25
CA LEU A 310 -56.56 -42.81 -0.14
C LEU A 310 -56.35 -42.08 1.19
N THR A 311 -57.25 -42.36 2.13
CA THR A 311 -57.14 -41.92 3.52
C THR A 311 -56.36 -42.94 4.34
N ARG A 312 -55.92 -42.52 5.53
CA ARG A 312 -55.26 -43.39 6.52
C ARG A 312 -56.08 -44.62 6.91
N ARG A 313 -57.41 -44.55 6.79
CA ARG A 313 -58.32 -45.65 7.11
C ARG A 313 -58.54 -46.62 5.94
N GLY A 314 -57.89 -46.37 4.80
CA GLY A 314 -58.07 -47.15 3.57
C GLY A 314 -59.33 -46.79 2.79
N GLU A 315 -60.04 -45.72 3.18
CA GLU A 315 -61.18 -45.19 2.42
C GLU A 315 -60.67 -44.36 1.24
N SER A 316 -61.38 -44.40 0.13
CA SER A 316 -61.08 -43.61 -1.06
C SER A 316 -62.03 -42.41 -1.17
N VAL A 317 -61.47 -41.21 -1.35
CA VAL A 317 -62.20 -39.96 -1.53
C VAL A 317 -61.92 -39.39 -2.91
N ARG A 318 -62.98 -39.13 -3.69
CA ARG A 318 -62.84 -38.61 -5.05
C ARG A 318 -62.76 -37.09 -5.05
N LEU A 319 -61.73 -36.56 -5.69
CA LEU A 319 -61.44 -35.14 -5.76
C LEU A 319 -61.25 -34.72 -7.23
N ALA A 320 -61.80 -33.54 -7.57
CA ALA A 320 -61.41 -32.80 -8.76
C ALA A 320 -60.18 -31.96 -8.42
N TRP A 321 -59.08 -32.26 -9.08
CA TRP A 321 -57.78 -31.62 -8.91
C TRP A 321 -57.52 -30.59 -9.99
N ILE A 322 -56.96 -29.47 -9.60
CA ILE A 322 -56.25 -28.55 -10.49
C ILE A 322 -54.78 -28.62 -10.08
N ASP A 323 -53.98 -29.25 -10.94
CA ASP A 323 -52.55 -29.46 -10.74
C ASP A 323 -51.77 -28.48 -11.63
N CYS A 324 -50.97 -27.61 -11.03
CA CYS A 324 -50.20 -26.59 -11.74
C CYS A 324 -48.70 -26.71 -11.42
N ALA A 325 -47.88 -26.73 -12.47
CA ALA A 325 -46.42 -26.67 -12.34
C ALA A 325 -45.97 -25.26 -11.96
N TRP A 326 -45.11 -25.12 -10.95
CA TRP A 326 -44.54 -23.84 -10.53
C TRP A 326 -43.04 -23.74 -10.87
N ARG A 327 -42.56 -22.51 -11.05
CA ARG A 327 -41.19 -22.21 -11.49
C ARG A 327 -40.46 -21.36 -10.46
N ASP A 328 -39.15 -21.54 -10.35
CA ASP A 328 -38.27 -20.63 -9.60
C ASP A 328 -37.98 -19.34 -10.38
N ASP A 329 -37.21 -18.44 -9.75
CA ASP A 329 -36.77 -17.17 -10.32
C ASP A 329 -35.87 -17.34 -11.57
N SER A 330 -35.31 -18.54 -11.80
CA SER A 330 -34.54 -18.87 -13.00
C SER A 330 -35.41 -19.36 -14.15
N GLY A 331 -36.70 -19.59 -13.90
CA GLY A 331 -37.68 -20.09 -14.87
C GLY A 331 -37.75 -21.61 -14.96
N ASP A 332 -37.03 -22.34 -14.11
CA ASP A 332 -37.03 -23.81 -14.10
C ASP A 332 -38.23 -24.35 -13.33
N ILE A 333 -38.83 -25.46 -13.79
CA ILE A 333 -39.98 -26.07 -13.10
C ILE A 333 -39.47 -26.82 -11.86
N CYS A 334 -39.95 -26.40 -10.69
CA CYS A 334 -39.47 -26.91 -9.40
C CYS A 334 -40.38 -27.98 -8.80
N GLY A 335 -41.67 -27.96 -9.14
CA GLY A 335 -42.65 -28.89 -8.58
C GLY A 335 -44.06 -28.63 -9.06
N VAL A 336 -45.03 -29.30 -8.44
CA VAL A 336 -46.46 -29.18 -8.76
C VAL A 336 -47.25 -28.81 -7.52
N ILE A 337 -48.17 -27.87 -7.69
CA ILE A 337 -49.17 -27.49 -6.70
C ILE A 337 -50.51 -28.07 -7.15
N GLY A 338 -51.06 -28.99 -6.35
CA GLY A 338 -52.39 -29.56 -6.55
C GLY A 338 -53.40 -28.93 -5.60
N VAL A 339 -54.53 -28.48 -6.14
CA VAL A 339 -55.70 -28.04 -5.35
C VAL A 339 -56.88 -28.96 -5.65
N GLY A 340 -57.39 -29.63 -4.62
CA GLY A 340 -58.47 -30.60 -4.70
C GLY A 340 -59.79 -30.05 -4.20
N THR A 341 -60.87 -30.35 -4.90
CA THR A 341 -62.26 -30.12 -4.45
C THR A 341 -63.01 -31.44 -4.37
N PRO A 342 -63.64 -31.78 -3.23
CA PRO A 342 -64.44 -33.00 -3.13
C PRO A 342 -65.59 -33.05 -4.13
N LEU A 343 -65.65 -34.15 -4.88
CA LEU A 343 -66.76 -34.44 -5.77
C LEU A 343 -67.89 -35.10 -4.95
N ARG A 344 -69.12 -34.61 -5.10
CA ARG A 344 -70.30 -35.09 -4.36
C ARG A 344 -70.89 -36.35 -4.96
#